data_AF-A0AAW3ZIV3-F1
#
_entry.id   AF-A0AAW3ZIV3-F1
#
_cell.length_a   1.000
_cell.length_b   1.000
_cell.length_c   1.000
_cell.angle_alpha   90.00
_cell.angle_beta   90.00
_cell.angle_gamma   90.00
#
_symmetry.space_group_name_H-M   'P 1'
#
loop_
_entity.id
_entity.type
_entity.pdbx_description
1 polymer ?
#
loop_
_entity_poly.entity_id
_entity_poly.type
_entity_poly.pdbx_seq_one_letter_code
_entity_poly.pdbx_strand_id
1 'polypeptide(L)'
;MKTSLLPATTLATAFLLAACGQSNAPSPTTAAPAVAEQPTVEPTVQAVDTFLDAIRQHCGRAYVGRIIADQPPPNGDDPFVGKSLIMHVRSCDDAELRIPFHVGEDRSRTWVLTRTQTGLRLKHDHRHEDGSPDATTLYGGDTASAGTTSRQEFPVDAESIALFEAEGRNVSTTNTWAMEIEPGKRFLYELSRPGGRLFQVEFDLTQPIDPPPAPWGAE
;
A
#
# COMPACT_ATOMS: atom_id res chain seq x y z
N MET A 1 14.11 26.73 68.93
CA MET A 1 15.14 27.78 69.02
C MET A 1 14.60 29.03 68.33
N LYS A 2 14.55 30.17 69.06
CA LYS A 2 14.43 31.59 68.63
C LYS A 2 13.14 31.95 67.85
N THR A 3 12.10 32.62 68.40
CA THR A 3 12.00 34.01 68.94
C THR A 3 12.67 35.03 67.99
N SER A 4 12.04 36.07 67.43
CA SER A 4 11.27 37.14 68.08
C SER A 4 10.68 38.16 67.09
N LEU A 5 9.50 38.72 67.45
CA LEU A 5 9.05 40.14 67.47
C LEU A 5 9.23 41.06 66.22
N LEU A 6 8.15 41.57 65.58
CA LEU A 6 7.29 42.77 65.91
C LEU A 6 8.01 44.13 65.72
N PRO A 7 7.33 45.29 65.64
CA PRO A 7 6.29 45.79 64.70
C PRO A 7 6.64 47.22 64.19
N ALA A 8 5.83 47.85 63.32
CA ALA A 8 5.82 49.32 63.23
C ALA A 8 4.51 49.88 62.65
N THR A 9 3.93 50.74 63.46
CA THR A 9 2.70 51.53 63.41
C THR A 9 2.74 52.70 62.42
N THR A 10 1.56 53.22 62.06
CA THR A 10 1.12 54.62 61.81
C THR A 10 0.21 54.70 60.58
N LEU A 11 -0.78 55.57 60.41
CA LEU A 11 -1.61 56.50 61.20
C LEU A 11 -2.56 57.16 60.16
N ALA A 12 -3.74 57.61 60.58
CA ALA A 12 -4.52 58.73 59.98
C ALA A 12 -5.23 58.49 58.62
N THR A 13 -6.31 59.17 58.21
CA THR A 13 -7.49 59.85 58.81
C THR A 13 -8.35 60.25 57.59
N ALA A 14 -9.68 60.06 57.67
CA ALA A 14 -10.76 60.88 57.07
C ALA A 14 -11.04 60.97 55.55
N PHE A 15 -12.33 61.29 55.34
CA PHE A 15 -13.05 61.90 54.21
C PHE A 15 -13.85 61.02 53.22
N LEU A 16 -15.17 60.97 53.50
CA LEU A 16 -16.33 61.18 52.61
C LEU A 16 -16.08 61.27 51.09
N LEU A 17 -16.89 60.53 50.31
CA LEU A 17 -17.88 61.09 49.37
C LEU A 17 -18.60 59.97 48.60
N ALA A 18 -19.91 60.08 48.55
CA ALA A 18 -20.77 59.29 47.68
C ALA A 18 -20.51 59.67 46.21
N ALA A 19 -20.40 58.67 45.34
CA ALA A 19 -20.55 58.83 43.90
C ALA A 19 -21.22 57.58 43.33
N CYS A 20 -22.45 57.76 42.84
CA CYS A 20 -23.14 56.79 42.00
C CYS A 20 -22.40 56.70 40.66
N GLY A 21 -21.69 55.59 40.42
CA GLY A 21 -21.07 55.26 39.14
C GLY A 21 -21.85 54.14 38.46
N GLN A 22 -22.44 54.45 37.30
CA GLN A 22 -23.16 53.52 36.43
C GLN A 22 -22.27 52.32 36.07
N SER A 23 -22.73 51.11 36.38
CA SER A 23 -22.08 49.88 35.95
C SER A 23 -22.34 49.68 34.45
N ASN A 24 -21.35 50.00 33.62
CA ASN A 24 -21.24 49.43 32.28
C ASN A 24 -20.94 47.94 32.42
N ALA A 25 -21.95 47.09 32.23
CA ALA A 25 -21.75 45.67 32.05
C ALA A 25 -21.17 45.41 30.64
N PRO A 26 -20.09 44.63 30.48
CA PRO A 26 -19.66 44.17 29.18
C PRO A 26 -20.63 43.09 28.65
N SER A 27 -21.01 43.20 27.38
CA SER A 27 -21.80 42.21 26.66
C SER A 27 -21.12 40.83 26.67
N PRO A 28 -21.88 39.73 26.69
CA PRO A 28 -21.30 38.40 26.56
C PRO A 28 -20.79 38.22 25.12
N THR A 29 -19.48 38.05 24.97
CA THR A 29 -18.88 37.57 23.72
C THR A 29 -19.35 36.14 23.50
N THR A 30 -20.22 35.94 22.52
CA THR A 30 -20.58 34.63 21.99
C THR A 30 -19.31 33.95 21.47
N ALA A 31 -18.82 32.92 22.18
CA ALA A 31 -17.77 32.06 21.67
C ALA A 31 -18.30 31.33 20.43
N ALA A 32 -17.68 31.55 19.28
CA ALA A 32 -17.96 30.80 18.07
C ALA A 32 -17.61 29.30 18.30
N PRO A 33 -18.40 28.35 17.79
CA PRO A 33 -18.09 26.94 17.92
C PRO A 33 -16.79 26.63 17.17
N ALA A 34 -15.89 25.90 17.83
CA ALA A 34 -14.70 25.33 17.20
C ALA A 34 -15.16 24.37 16.10
N VAL A 35 -14.88 24.73 14.84
CA VAL A 35 -15.03 23.82 13.70
C VAL A 35 -13.98 22.74 13.88
N ALA A 36 -14.43 21.51 14.10
CA ALA A 36 -13.54 20.35 14.15
C ALA A 36 -12.82 20.25 12.79
N GLU A 37 -11.50 20.36 12.82
CA GLU A 37 -10.63 20.20 11.67
C GLU A 37 -10.67 18.72 11.28
N GLN A 38 -11.42 18.39 10.23
CA GLN A 38 -11.37 17.05 9.64
C GLN A 38 -9.97 16.84 9.07
N PRO A 39 -9.30 15.71 9.37
CA PRO A 39 -7.99 15.43 8.82
C PRO A 39 -8.06 15.38 7.30
N THR A 40 -7.29 16.25 6.64
CA THR A 40 -7.07 16.22 5.19
C THR A 40 -6.25 14.98 4.87
N VAL A 41 -6.90 13.93 4.39
CA VAL A 41 -6.21 12.75 3.84
C VAL A 41 -5.55 13.18 2.53
N GLU A 42 -4.23 13.02 2.42
CA GLU A 42 -3.51 13.41 1.21
C GLU A 42 -4.04 12.64 -0.02
N PRO A 43 -4.18 13.28 -1.19
CA PRO A 43 -4.72 12.64 -2.41
C PRO A 43 -4.00 11.34 -2.80
N THR A 44 -2.74 11.21 -2.40
CA THR A 44 -1.86 10.06 -2.63
C THR A 44 -2.31 8.82 -1.85
N VAL A 45 -2.68 8.99 -0.59
CA VAL A 45 -3.21 7.95 0.30
C VAL A 45 -4.54 7.42 -0.24
N GLN A 46 -5.42 8.32 -0.69
CA GLN A 46 -6.74 7.95 -1.20
C GLN A 46 -6.67 7.09 -2.48
N ALA A 47 -5.75 7.38 -3.40
CA ALA A 47 -5.59 6.60 -4.63
C ALA A 47 -5.14 5.17 -4.35
N VAL A 48 -4.14 5.02 -3.46
CA VAL A 48 -3.59 3.72 -3.04
C VAL A 48 -4.65 2.87 -2.34
N ASP A 49 -5.39 3.44 -1.39
CA ASP A 49 -6.40 2.70 -0.64
C ASP A 49 -7.56 2.27 -1.56
N THR A 50 -7.99 3.14 -2.48
CA THR A 50 -9.00 2.80 -3.50
C THR A 50 -8.54 1.64 -4.39
N PHE A 51 -7.27 1.65 -4.80
CA PHE A 51 -6.70 0.57 -5.61
C PHE A 51 -6.67 -0.77 -4.86
N LEU A 52 -6.22 -0.78 -3.60
CA LEU A 52 -6.23 -1.98 -2.77
C LEU A 52 -7.65 -2.49 -2.53
N ASP A 53 -8.60 -1.61 -2.25
CA ASP A 53 -10.00 -1.97 -2.00
C ASP A 53 -10.67 -2.54 -3.26
N ALA A 54 -10.29 -2.07 -4.45
CA ALA A 54 -10.72 -2.67 -5.70
C ALA A 54 -10.25 -4.13 -5.80
N ILE A 55 -9.00 -4.44 -5.42
CA ILE A 55 -8.49 -5.82 -5.43
C ILE A 55 -9.15 -6.66 -4.34
N ARG A 56 -9.34 -6.12 -3.12
CA ARG A 56 -9.96 -6.81 -1.98
C ARG A 56 -11.37 -7.32 -2.27
N GLN A 57 -12.13 -6.64 -3.12
CA GLN A 57 -13.46 -7.10 -3.55
C GLN A 57 -13.44 -8.48 -4.23
N HIS A 58 -12.27 -8.94 -4.66
CA HIS A 58 -12.07 -10.24 -5.27
C HIS A 58 -11.53 -11.31 -4.31
N CYS A 59 -11.47 -11.04 -3.00
CA CYS A 59 -10.95 -12.01 -2.04
C CYS A 59 -11.64 -13.38 -2.13
N GLY A 60 -10.84 -14.45 -2.12
CA GLY A 60 -11.25 -15.83 -2.32
C GLY A 60 -11.61 -16.22 -3.75
N ARG A 61 -11.52 -15.29 -4.72
CA ARG A 61 -11.87 -15.56 -6.12
C ARG A 61 -10.64 -15.77 -6.99
N ALA A 62 -10.77 -16.63 -7.99
CA ALA A 62 -9.76 -16.89 -8.99
C ALA A 62 -10.26 -16.61 -10.40
N TYR A 63 -9.34 -16.28 -11.31
CA TYR A 63 -9.65 -15.85 -12.68
C TYR A 63 -8.62 -16.39 -13.66
N VAL A 64 -9.10 -16.78 -14.84
CA VAL A 64 -8.24 -17.17 -15.95
C VAL A 64 -7.61 -15.93 -16.57
N GLY A 65 -6.34 -16.03 -16.91
CA GLY A 65 -5.59 -15.01 -17.59
C GLY A 65 -4.99 -15.44 -18.93
N ARG A 66 -4.45 -14.46 -19.64
CA ARG A 66 -3.77 -14.62 -20.92
C ARG A 66 -2.65 -13.60 -21.06
N ILE A 67 -1.60 -13.98 -21.79
CA ILE A 67 -0.53 -13.05 -22.18
C ILE A 67 -1.08 -12.10 -23.25
N ILE A 68 -0.90 -10.80 -23.05
CA ILE A 68 -1.26 -9.77 -24.03
C ILE A 68 -0.04 -9.04 -24.62
N ALA A 69 1.10 -9.11 -23.93
CA ALA A 69 2.37 -8.66 -24.46
C ALA A 69 3.51 -9.55 -23.93
N ASP A 70 4.40 -9.95 -24.82
CA ASP A 70 5.68 -10.54 -24.46
C ASP A 70 6.74 -10.12 -25.49
N GLN A 71 7.45 -9.04 -25.16
CA GLN A 71 8.34 -8.33 -26.06
C GLN A 71 9.72 -8.14 -25.42
N PRO A 72 10.82 -8.37 -26.16
CA PRO A 72 10.83 -9.18 -27.39
C PRO A 72 10.31 -10.59 -27.10
N PRO A 73 9.82 -11.33 -28.11
CA PRO A 73 9.42 -12.72 -27.91
C PRO A 73 10.56 -13.53 -27.30
N PRO A 74 10.26 -14.50 -26.43
CA PRO A 74 11.24 -15.35 -25.78
C PRO A 74 12.02 -16.17 -26.81
N ASN A 75 13.33 -16.24 -26.65
CA ASN A 75 14.20 -17.07 -27.48
C ASN A 75 14.29 -18.48 -26.86
N GLY A 76 13.25 -19.29 -27.06
CA GLY A 76 13.19 -20.67 -26.56
C GLY A 76 11.91 -20.97 -25.78
N ASP A 77 12.00 -21.94 -24.87
CA ASP A 77 10.87 -22.36 -24.03
C ASP A 77 10.49 -21.24 -23.06
N ASP A 78 9.27 -20.73 -23.22
CA ASP A 78 8.69 -19.76 -22.31
C ASP A 78 7.86 -20.50 -21.23
N PRO A 79 8.04 -20.19 -19.94
CA PRO A 79 7.36 -20.92 -18.88
C PRO A 79 5.85 -20.66 -18.84
N PHE A 80 5.35 -19.62 -19.49
CA PHE A 80 3.95 -19.21 -19.47
C PHE A 80 3.19 -19.62 -20.76
N VAL A 81 3.86 -19.61 -21.91
CA VAL A 81 3.21 -19.92 -23.20
C VAL A 81 2.60 -21.32 -23.21
N GLY A 82 1.34 -21.40 -23.60
CA GLY A 82 0.58 -22.66 -23.67
C GLY A 82 0.18 -23.25 -22.32
N LYS A 83 0.38 -22.52 -21.22
CA LYS A 83 -0.07 -22.91 -19.87
C LYS A 83 -1.39 -22.23 -19.51
N SER A 84 -2.15 -22.87 -18.63
CA SER A 84 -3.25 -22.20 -17.94
C SER A 84 -2.67 -21.17 -16.98
N LEU A 85 -3.11 -19.92 -17.07
CA LEU A 85 -2.66 -18.83 -16.23
C LEU A 85 -3.80 -18.47 -15.29
N ILE A 86 -3.61 -18.62 -13.97
CA ILE A 86 -4.67 -18.39 -13.01
C ILE A 86 -4.17 -17.44 -11.92
N MET A 87 -4.86 -16.31 -11.76
CA MET A 87 -4.69 -15.42 -10.61
C MET A 87 -5.72 -15.82 -9.56
N HIS A 88 -5.31 -15.93 -8.30
CA HIS A 88 -6.21 -16.12 -7.16
C HIS A 88 -5.94 -15.02 -6.13
N VAL A 89 -6.94 -14.21 -5.78
CA VAL A 89 -6.81 -13.24 -4.67
C VAL A 89 -7.12 -13.98 -3.37
N ARG A 90 -6.12 -14.57 -2.72
CA ARG A 90 -6.34 -15.61 -1.70
C ARG A 90 -6.50 -15.08 -0.27
N SER A 91 -5.59 -14.21 0.16
CA SER A 91 -5.59 -13.65 1.52
C SER A 91 -5.66 -12.14 1.44
N CYS A 92 -6.51 -11.52 2.26
CA CYS A 92 -6.80 -10.09 2.20
C CYS A 92 -6.88 -9.50 3.59
N ASP A 93 -5.73 -9.37 4.24
CA ASP A 93 -5.64 -8.72 5.54
C ASP A 93 -5.68 -7.19 5.36
N ASP A 94 -5.86 -6.46 6.46
CA ASP A 94 -5.97 -5.00 6.46
C ASP A 94 -4.73 -4.31 5.84
N ALA A 95 -3.56 -4.93 5.98
CA ALA A 95 -2.29 -4.37 5.49
C ALA A 95 -1.67 -5.13 4.31
N GLU A 96 -2.10 -6.36 4.03
CA GLU A 96 -1.46 -7.23 3.04
C GLU A 96 -2.46 -8.03 2.21
N LEU A 97 -2.27 -8.02 0.89
CA LEU A 97 -2.95 -8.93 -0.03
C LEU A 97 -1.94 -9.95 -0.56
N ARG A 98 -2.33 -11.22 -0.55
CA ARG A 98 -1.54 -12.31 -1.13
C ARG A 98 -2.30 -12.89 -2.32
N ILE A 99 -1.69 -12.77 -3.50
CA ILE A 99 -2.31 -13.08 -4.78
C ILE A 99 -1.46 -14.15 -5.49
N PRO A 100 -1.73 -15.45 -5.26
CA PRO A 100 -1.10 -16.52 -6.02
C PRO A 100 -1.31 -16.37 -7.53
N PHE A 101 -0.25 -16.70 -8.28
CA PHE A 101 -0.26 -16.78 -9.73
C PHE A 101 0.21 -18.16 -10.18
N HIS A 102 -0.74 -19.00 -10.56
CA HIS A 102 -0.52 -20.37 -11.00
C HIS A 102 -0.25 -20.43 -12.50
N VAL A 103 0.73 -21.24 -12.89
CA VAL A 103 1.16 -21.42 -14.28
C VAL A 103 1.14 -22.92 -14.61
N GLY A 104 0.00 -23.39 -15.12
CA GLY A 104 -0.27 -24.82 -15.18
C GLY A 104 -0.22 -25.43 -13.77
N GLU A 105 0.62 -26.45 -13.58
CA GLU A 105 0.82 -27.12 -12.29
C GLU A 105 1.82 -26.40 -11.37
N ASP A 106 2.52 -25.38 -11.87
CA ASP A 106 3.48 -24.61 -11.09
C ASP A 106 2.74 -23.64 -10.16
N ARG A 107 2.88 -23.87 -8.85
CA ARG A 107 2.22 -23.11 -7.77
C ARG A 107 3.22 -22.27 -6.95
N SER A 108 4.39 -21.99 -7.51
CA SER A 108 5.51 -21.35 -6.78
C SER A 108 5.31 -19.87 -6.49
N ARG A 109 4.45 -19.16 -7.24
CA ARG A 109 4.47 -17.69 -7.30
C ARG A 109 3.30 -17.08 -6.54
N THR A 110 3.61 -16.16 -5.64
CA THR A 110 2.62 -15.30 -4.99
C THR A 110 3.07 -13.85 -5.07
N TRP A 111 2.21 -12.98 -5.60
CA TRP A 111 2.38 -11.54 -5.43
C TRP A 111 1.92 -11.13 -4.03
N VAL A 112 2.77 -10.41 -3.32
CA VAL A 112 2.50 -9.88 -1.99
C VAL A 112 2.43 -8.37 -2.10
N LEU A 113 1.21 -7.82 -1.98
CA LEU A 113 0.97 -6.38 -1.96
C LEU A 113 0.79 -5.93 -0.52
N THR A 114 1.70 -5.09 -0.03
CA THR A 114 1.68 -4.57 1.33
C THR A 114 1.45 -3.06 1.33
N ARG A 115 0.49 -2.59 2.13
CA ARG A 115 0.30 -1.16 2.38
C ARG A 115 1.44 -0.63 3.26
N THR A 116 2.20 0.34 2.74
CA THR A 116 3.25 1.03 3.51
C THR A 116 2.69 2.32 4.11
N GLN A 117 3.50 3.16 4.75
CA GLN A 117 3.02 4.48 5.20
C GLN A 117 2.76 5.42 4.00
N THR A 118 3.63 5.37 3.00
CA THR A 118 3.67 6.35 1.89
C THR A 118 3.12 5.81 0.58
N GLY A 119 2.79 4.52 0.48
CA GLY A 119 2.24 3.92 -0.73
C GLY A 119 2.09 2.41 -0.61
N LEU A 120 2.53 1.68 -1.63
CA LEU A 120 2.49 0.22 -1.68
C LEU A 120 3.87 -0.38 -1.90
N ARG A 121 4.03 -1.61 -1.41
CA ARG A 121 5.12 -2.50 -1.73
C ARG A 121 4.58 -3.71 -2.46
N LEU A 122 5.22 -4.07 -3.56
CA LEU A 122 5.01 -5.35 -4.23
C LEU A 122 6.25 -6.21 -4.01
N LYS A 123 6.08 -7.42 -3.50
CA LYS A 123 7.12 -8.47 -3.49
C LYS A 123 6.61 -9.74 -4.17
N HIS A 124 7.52 -10.52 -4.74
CA HIS A 124 7.27 -11.81 -5.37
C HIS A 124 7.77 -12.90 -4.44
N ASP A 125 6.85 -13.55 -3.72
CA ASP A 125 7.19 -14.71 -2.90
C ASP A 125 7.20 -15.95 -3.79
N HIS A 126 8.40 -16.48 -4.03
CA HIS A 126 8.68 -17.70 -4.76
C HIS A 126 9.06 -18.81 -3.79
N ARG A 127 8.37 -19.95 -3.91
CA ARG A 127 8.58 -21.15 -3.10
C ARG A 127 8.87 -22.36 -3.98
N HIS A 128 9.67 -23.29 -3.46
CA HIS A 128 9.80 -24.64 -3.99
C HIS A 128 8.56 -25.48 -3.64
N GLU A 129 8.41 -26.65 -4.27
CA GLU A 129 7.30 -27.58 -4.04
C GLU A 129 7.13 -27.99 -2.57
N ASP A 130 8.23 -28.09 -1.83
CA ASP A 130 8.23 -28.40 -0.40
C ASP A 130 7.89 -27.20 0.50
N GLY A 131 7.62 -26.03 -0.10
CA GLY A 131 7.28 -24.78 0.58
C GLY A 131 8.47 -23.97 1.08
N SER A 132 9.71 -24.45 0.90
CA SER A 132 10.90 -23.67 1.23
C SER A 132 11.08 -22.48 0.27
N PRO A 133 11.68 -21.36 0.73
CA PRO A 133 11.90 -20.18 -0.12
C PRO A 133 12.91 -20.46 -1.24
N ASP A 134 12.61 -19.98 -2.45
CA ASP A 134 13.57 -19.94 -3.56
C ASP A 134 14.72 -18.95 -3.25
N ALA A 135 15.91 -19.20 -3.78
CA ALA A 135 17.05 -18.30 -3.60
C ALA A 135 16.76 -16.88 -4.12
N THR A 136 15.99 -16.75 -5.20
CA THR A 136 15.50 -15.48 -5.75
C THR A 136 14.02 -15.26 -5.38
N THR A 137 13.74 -15.08 -4.09
CA THR A 137 12.40 -14.78 -3.56
C THR A 137 12.33 -13.38 -2.93
N LEU A 138 11.12 -12.91 -2.66
CA LEU A 138 10.80 -11.62 -2.01
C LEU A 138 11.43 -10.41 -2.71
N TYR A 139 11.66 -10.51 -4.02
CA TYR A 139 12.07 -9.39 -4.86
C TYR A 139 10.87 -8.55 -5.33
N GLY A 140 11.08 -7.27 -5.60
CA GLY A 140 10.04 -6.37 -6.07
C GLY A 140 10.43 -4.90 -5.86
N GLY A 141 9.46 -4.10 -5.45
CA GLY A 141 9.65 -2.66 -5.35
C GLY A 141 8.57 -1.93 -4.55
N ASP A 142 8.84 -0.67 -4.26
CA ASP A 142 7.91 0.26 -3.65
C ASP A 142 7.38 1.23 -4.70
N THR A 143 6.16 1.72 -4.51
CA THR A 143 5.61 2.79 -5.35
C THR A 143 6.45 4.06 -5.25
N ALA A 144 6.93 4.57 -6.39
CA ALA A 144 7.69 5.83 -6.44
C ALA A 144 6.81 7.09 -6.54
N SER A 145 5.52 6.91 -6.78
CA SER A 145 4.51 7.98 -6.79
C SER A 145 3.19 7.45 -6.24
N ALA A 146 2.18 8.31 -6.14
CA ALA A 146 0.84 7.92 -5.71
C ALA A 146 0.13 6.92 -6.65
N GLY A 147 0.60 6.79 -7.89
CA GLY A 147 -0.12 6.06 -8.94
C GLY A 147 -1.50 6.66 -9.20
N THR A 148 -2.44 5.81 -9.56
CA THR A 148 -3.86 6.15 -9.72
C THR A 148 -4.74 5.20 -8.90
N THR A 149 -6.04 5.47 -8.86
CA THR A 149 -7.02 4.55 -8.26
C THR A 149 -7.09 3.20 -8.99
N SER A 150 -6.54 3.10 -10.20
CA SER A 150 -6.61 1.90 -11.05
C SER A 150 -5.25 1.31 -11.39
N ARG A 151 -4.13 2.01 -11.16
CA ARG A 151 -2.79 1.54 -11.55
C ARG A 151 -1.73 1.96 -10.54
N GLN A 152 -0.84 1.03 -10.22
CA GLN A 152 0.31 1.23 -9.34
C GLN A 152 1.58 0.67 -10.01
N GLU A 153 2.70 1.37 -9.85
CA GLU A 153 3.99 1.02 -10.46
C GLU A 153 5.06 0.91 -9.39
N PHE A 154 5.89 -0.12 -9.51
CA PHE A 154 6.86 -0.57 -8.53
C PHE A 154 8.23 -0.69 -9.21
N PRO A 155 9.00 0.41 -9.32
CA PRO A 155 10.41 0.30 -9.69
C PRO A 155 11.15 -0.56 -8.67
N VAL A 156 12.09 -1.35 -9.16
CA VAL A 156 12.87 -2.27 -8.34
C VAL A 156 13.56 -1.57 -7.16
N ASP A 157 13.39 -2.15 -5.96
CA ASP A 157 13.99 -1.61 -4.74
C ASP A 157 15.45 -2.05 -4.55
N ALA A 158 16.12 -1.38 -3.61
CA ALA A 158 17.54 -1.62 -3.34
C ALA A 158 17.84 -3.05 -2.84
N GLU A 159 16.92 -3.65 -2.08
CA GLU A 159 17.06 -5.04 -1.61
C GLU A 159 17.02 -6.01 -2.79
N SER A 160 16.10 -5.80 -3.73
CA SER A 160 15.94 -6.62 -4.92
C SER A 160 17.11 -6.43 -5.89
N ILE A 161 17.65 -5.21 -6.01
CA ILE A 161 18.89 -4.97 -6.76
C ILE A 161 20.03 -5.81 -6.19
N ALA A 162 20.27 -5.72 -4.87
CA ALA A 162 21.34 -6.48 -4.21
C ALA A 162 21.15 -8.00 -4.37
N LEU A 163 19.92 -8.49 -4.25
CA LEU A 163 19.58 -9.89 -4.49
C LEU A 163 19.88 -10.30 -5.93
N PHE A 164 19.44 -9.52 -6.92
CA PHE A 164 19.68 -9.83 -8.32
C PHE A 164 21.17 -9.79 -8.68
N GLU A 165 21.95 -8.89 -8.10
CA GLU A 165 23.41 -8.87 -8.30
C GLU A 165 24.06 -10.13 -7.72
N ALA A 166 23.67 -10.53 -6.50
CA ALA A 166 24.17 -11.74 -5.84
C ALA A 166 23.84 -13.03 -6.62
N GLU A 167 22.63 -13.12 -7.18
CA GLU A 167 22.15 -14.27 -7.95
C GLU A 167 22.51 -14.21 -9.45
N GLY A 168 23.34 -13.26 -9.87
CA GLY A 168 23.78 -13.12 -11.28
C GLY A 168 22.68 -12.68 -12.25
N ARG A 169 21.60 -12.09 -11.75
CA ARG A 169 20.42 -11.61 -12.48
C ARG A 169 20.45 -10.10 -12.76
N ASN A 170 21.64 -9.55 -13.04
CA ASN A 170 21.88 -8.11 -13.23
C ASN A 170 20.93 -7.41 -14.20
N VAL A 171 20.41 -8.14 -15.18
CA VAL A 171 19.45 -7.57 -16.13
C VAL A 171 18.18 -7.05 -15.42
N SER A 172 17.80 -7.62 -14.27
CA SER A 172 16.59 -7.28 -13.51
C SER A 172 16.71 -6.06 -12.59
N THR A 173 17.90 -5.46 -12.45
CA THR A 173 18.15 -4.30 -11.58
C THR A 173 17.54 -2.99 -12.08
N THR A 174 16.87 -3.03 -13.23
CA THR A 174 16.14 -1.90 -13.83
C THR A 174 14.68 -2.24 -14.11
N ASN A 175 14.15 -3.31 -13.52
CA ASN A 175 12.75 -3.67 -13.67
C ASN A 175 11.83 -2.61 -13.07
N THR A 176 10.71 -2.41 -13.74
CA THR A 176 9.50 -1.81 -13.15
C THR A 176 8.38 -2.81 -13.30
N TRP A 177 7.72 -3.14 -12.20
CA TRP A 177 6.48 -3.89 -12.22
C TRP A 177 5.30 -2.92 -12.19
N ALA A 178 4.17 -3.32 -12.77
CA ALA A 178 2.92 -2.60 -12.58
C ALA A 178 1.76 -3.56 -12.36
N MET A 179 0.77 -3.07 -11.62
CA MET A 179 -0.52 -3.73 -11.48
C MET A 179 -1.62 -2.73 -11.81
N GLU A 180 -2.61 -3.19 -12.55
CA GLU A 180 -3.75 -2.39 -12.95
C GLU A 180 -5.05 -3.16 -12.75
N ILE A 181 -6.09 -2.48 -12.28
CA ILE A 181 -7.41 -3.06 -12.10
C ILE A 181 -8.46 -2.15 -12.73
N GLU A 182 -9.25 -2.73 -13.62
CA GLU A 182 -10.50 -2.16 -14.12
C GLU A 182 -11.66 -2.92 -13.46
N PRO A 183 -12.34 -2.33 -12.46
CA PRO A 183 -13.38 -3.02 -11.71
C PRO A 183 -14.45 -3.65 -12.62
N GLY A 184 -14.73 -4.94 -12.39
CA GLY A 184 -15.71 -5.69 -13.16
C GLY A 184 -15.30 -5.98 -14.61
N LYS A 185 -14.03 -5.80 -14.98
CA LYS A 185 -13.51 -6.09 -16.33
C LYS A 185 -12.25 -6.94 -16.30
N ARG A 186 -11.13 -6.39 -15.83
CA ARG A 186 -9.83 -7.08 -15.87
C ARG A 186 -8.88 -6.65 -14.76
N PHE A 187 -7.98 -7.56 -14.41
CA PHE A 187 -6.75 -7.26 -13.68
C PHE A 187 -5.57 -7.46 -14.63
N LEU A 188 -4.55 -6.63 -14.54
CA LEU A 188 -3.34 -6.72 -15.35
C LEU A 188 -2.11 -6.71 -14.45
N TYR A 189 -1.22 -7.66 -14.69
CA TYR A 189 0.14 -7.63 -14.19
C TYR A 189 1.10 -7.30 -15.34
N GLU A 190 2.10 -6.47 -15.05
CA GLU A 190 3.12 -6.03 -16.00
C GLU A 190 4.52 -6.14 -15.42
N LEU A 191 5.48 -6.54 -16.26
CA LEU A 191 6.91 -6.35 -16.06
C LEU A 191 7.45 -5.58 -17.27
N SER A 192 8.07 -4.42 -17.02
CA SER A 192 8.78 -3.65 -18.01
C SER A 192 10.24 -3.41 -17.61
N ARG A 193 11.08 -3.14 -18.61
CA ARG A 193 12.48 -2.76 -18.42
C ARG A 193 12.94 -1.82 -19.51
N PRO A 194 13.80 -0.83 -19.19
CA PRO A 194 14.52 -0.07 -20.18
C PRO A 194 15.18 -0.97 -21.22
N GLY A 195 15.15 -0.56 -22.49
CA GLY A 195 15.62 -1.37 -23.61
C GLY A 195 14.54 -2.21 -24.30
N GLY A 196 13.28 -2.10 -23.88
CA GLY A 196 12.13 -2.59 -24.64
C GLY A 196 11.54 -3.92 -24.15
N ARG A 197 11.94 -4.42 -22.96
CA ARG A 197 11.24 -5.56 -22.35
C ARG A 197 9.85 -5.12 -21.91
N LEU A 198 8.81 -5.81 -22.36
CA LEU A 198 7.45 -5.68 -21.87
C LEU A 198 6.78 -7.05 -21.80
N PHE A 199 6.35 -7.44 -20.61
CA PHE A 199 5.53 -8.62 -20.36
C PHE A 199 4.24 -8.20 -19.68
N GLN A 200 3.10 -8.66 -20.19
CA GLN A 200 1.80 -8.36 -19.63
C GLN A 200 0.90 -9.60 -19.65
N VAL A 201 0.28 -9.87 -18.51
CA VAL A 201 -0.78 -10.88 -18.35
C VAL A 201 -2.02 -10.16 -17.85
N GLU A 202 -3.15 -10.36 -18.53
CA GLU A 202 -4.45 -9.89 -18.04
C GLU A 202 -5.30 -11.07 -17.58
N PHE A 203 -6.17 -10.82 -16.61
CA PHE A 203 -7.10 -11.78 -16.03
C PHE A 203 -8.54 -11.24 -16.16
N ASP A 204 -9.45 -12.07 -16.64
CA ASP A 204 -10.85 -11.70 -16.86
C ASP A 204 -11.63 -11.70 -15.54
N LEU A 205 -11.94 -10.53 -15.00
CA LEU A 205 -12.66 -10.38 -13.73
C LEU A 205 -14.17 -10.60 -13.85
N THR A 206 -14.70 -10.79 -15.07
CA THR A 206 -16.13 -11.02 -15.31
C THR A 206 -16.56 -12.45 -15.04
N GLN A 207 -15.61 -13.40 -15.05
CA GLN A 207 -15.87 -14.84 -14.96
C GLN A 207 -14.98 -15.48 -13.89
N PRO A 208 -15.40 -15.45 -12.61
CA PRO A 208 -14.67 -16.18 -11.57
C PRO A 208 -14.74 -17.69 -11.83
N ILE A 209 -13.65 -18.37 -11.51
CA ILE A 209 -13.54 -19.84 -11.53
C ILE A 209 -13.34 -20.38 -10.12
N ASP A 210 -13.46 -21.70 -9.97
CA ASP A 210 -13.08 -22.38 -8.73
C ASP A 210 -11.58 -22.13 -8.46
N PRO A 211 -11.22 -21.75 -7.22
CA PRO A 211 -9.82 -21.54 -6.88
C PRO A 211 -8.98 -22.80 -7.07
N PRO A 212 -7.75 -22.68 -7.61
CA PRO A 212 -6.81 -23.80 -7.68
C PRO A 212 -6.34 -24.21 -6.27
N PRO A 213 -5.61 -25.33 -6.14
CA PRO A 213 -4.92 -25.68 -4.89
C PRO A 213 -4.07 -24.52 -4.35
N ALA A 214 -3.79 -24.52 -3.05
CA ALA A 214 -2.98 -23.47 -2.42
C ALA A 214 -1.62 -23.31 -3.13
N PRO A 215 -1.00 -22.12 -3.14
CA PRO A 215 0.39 -21.99 -3.58
C PRO A 215 1.29 -22.82 -2.65
N TRP A 216 2.45 -23.26 -3.15
CA TRP A 216 3.38 -24.04 -2.33
C TRP A 216 3.81 -23.24 -1.08
N GLY A 217 3.88 -23.93 0.06
CA GLY A 217 4.23 -23.32 1.34
C GLY A 217 3.09 -22.60 2.08
N ALA A 218 1.85 -22.69 1.58
CA ALA A 218 0.71 -22.04 2.22
C ALA A 218 -0.52 -22.97 2.35
N GLU A 219 -0.30 -24.27 2.44
CA GLU A 219 -1.32 -25.29 2.72
C GLU A 219 -2.03 -25.07 4.08
#